data_AF-A0A673MC68-F1
#
_entry.id   AF-A0A673MC68-F1
#
_cell.length_a   1.000
_cell.length_b   1.000
_cell.length_c   1.000
_cell.angle_alpha   90.00
_cell.angle_beta   90.00
_cell.angle_gamma   90.00
#
_symmetry.space_group_name_H-M   'P 1'
#
loop_
_entity.id
_entity.type
_entity.pdbx_description
1 polymer ?
#
loop_
_entity_poly.entity_id
_entity_poly.type
_entity_poly.pdbx_seq_one_letter_code
_entity_poly.pdbx_strand_id
1 'polypeptide(L)' 'MILEWVSYIVFYLLAAVFSAFLAYCLYVHHVHQKYDHIPGPPRDSFLLGHVPTFARAMKSDSLIHDLFVQW' A
#
# COMPACT_ATOMS: atom_id res chain seq x y z
N MET A 1 -38.07 -4.09 -10.65
CA MET A 1 -37.94 -2.73 -10.05
C MET A 1 -36.95 -2.72 -8.90
N ILE A 2 -37.17 -3.41 -7.77
CA ILE A 2 -36.23 -3.42 -6.61
C ILE A 2 -34.84 -3.96 -6.96
N LEU A 3 -34.76 -5.04 -7.76
CA LEU A 3 -33.48 -5.66 -8.17
C LEU A 3 -32.58 -4.71 -8.99
N GLU A 4 -33.18 -3.87 -9.84
CA GLU A 4 -32.47 -2.85 -10.63
C GLU A 4 -31.82 -1.81 -9.70
N TRP A 5 -32.56 -1.31 -8.71
CA TRP A 5 -32.04 -0.36 -7.72
C TRP A 5 -30.89 -0.95 -6.91
N VAL A 6 -31.00 -2.21 -6.49
CA VAL A 6 -29.91 -2.91 -5.80
C VAL A 6 -28.67 -3.03 -6.69
N SER A 7 -28.85 -3.39 -7.96
CA SER A 7 -27.76 -3.47 -8.93
C SER A 7 -27.03 -2.13 -9.09
N TYR A 8 -27.77 -1.02 -9.25
CA TYR A 8 -27.18 0.31 -9.34
C TYR A 8 -26.42 0.70 -8.08
N ILE A 9 -26.97 0.45 -6.89
CA ILE A 9 -26.30 0.75 -5.62
C ILE A 9 -24.99 -0.04 -5.51
N VAL A 10 -25.01 -1.34 -5.81
CA VAL A 10 -23.80 -2.17 -5.78
C VAL A 10 -22.77 -1.65 -6.78
N PHE A 11 -23.18 -1.28 -7.99
CA PHE A 11 -22.30 -0.71 -9.00
C PHE A 11 -21.65 0.59 -8.53
N TYR A 12 -22.43 1.53 -7.99
CA TYR A 12 -21.89 2.79 -7.47
C TYR A 12 -20.96 2.59 -6.28
N LEU A 13 -21.27 1.65 -5.38
CA LEU A 13 -20.38 1.32 -4.27
C LEU A 13 -19.06 0.73 -4.78
N LEU A 14 -19.11 -0.20 -5.74
CA LEU A 14 -17.91 -0.79 -6.32
C LEU A 14 -17.06 0.27 -7.03
N ALA A 15 -17.71 1.16 -7.80
CA ALA A 15 -17.04 2.28 -8.45
C ALA A 15 -16.37 3.21 -7.43
N ALA A 16 -17.06 3.55 -6.33
CA ALA A 16 -16.51 4.38 -5.27
C ALA A 16 -15.29 3.74 -4.59
N VAL A 17 -15.36 2.44 -4.27
CA VAL A 17 -14.23 1.69 -3.69
C VAL A 17 -13.06 1.67 -4.67
N PHE A 18 -13.32 1.40 -5.96
CA PHE A 18 -12.29 1.39 -6.99
C PHE A 18 -11.64 2.78 -7.16
N SER A 19 -12.43 3.85 -7.18
CA SER A 19 -11.93 5.22 -7.25
C SER A 19 -11.08 5.58 -6.03
N ALA A 20 -11.51 5.22 -4.82
CA ALA A 20 -10.74 5.43 -3.60
C ALA A 20 -9.41 4.66 -3.63
N PHE A 21 -9.43 3.41 -4.09
CA PHE A 21 -8.22 2.62 -4.26
C PHE A 21 -7.27 3.24 -5.29
N LEU A 22 -7.77 3.71 -6.43
CA LEU A 22 -6.96 4.37 -7.45
C LEU A 22 -6.35 5.68 -6.91
N ALA A 23 -7.14 6.49 -6.21
CA ALA A 23 -6.66 7.72 -5.57
C ALA A 23 -5.54 7.43 -4.56
N TYR A 24 -5.68 6.36 -3.76
CA TYR A 24 -4.64 5.90 -2.84
C TYR A 24 -3.37 5.47 -3.58
N CYS A 25 -3.50 4.68 -4.66
CA CYS A 25 -2.35 4.28 -5.48
C CYS A 25 -1.60 5.47 -6.07
N LEU A 26 -2.33 6.47 -6.59
CA LEU A 26 -1.74 7.70 -7.12
C LEU A 26 -1.05 8.52 -6.02
N TYR A 27 -1.67 8.62 -4.84
CA TYR A 27 -1.05 9.27 -3.68
C TYR A 27 0.27 8.60 -3.30
N VAL A 28 0.27 7.27 -3.17
CA VAL A 28 1.48 6.49 -2.88
C VAL A 28 2.54 6.68 -3.96
N HIS A 29 2.17 6.67 -5.24
CA HIS A 29 3.08 6.96 -6.34
C HIS A 29 3.72 8.35 -6.22
N HIS A 30 2.91 9.37 -5.95
CA HIS A 30 3.37 10.73 -5.79
C HIS A 30 4.36 10.86 -4.61
N VAL A 31 4.07 10.23 -3.48
CA VAL A 31 4.96 10.20 -2.32
C VAL A 31 6.30 9.56 -2.68
N HIS A 32 6.30 8.44 -3.42
CA HIS A 32 7.54 7.81 -3.88
C HIS A 32 8.36 8.74 -4.76
N GLN A 33 7.75 9.40 -5.75
CA GLN A 33 8.45 10.36 -6.61
C GLN A 33 9.01 11.54 -5.82
N LYS A 34 8.24 12.06 -4.85
CA LYS A 34 8.64 13.19 -4.03
C LYS A 34 9.90 12.90 -3.21
N TYR A 35 10.03 11.69 -2.67
CA TYR A 35 11.14 11.29 -1.80
C TYR A 35 12.20 10.42 -2.49
N ASP A 36 12.12 10.24 -3.81
CA ASP A 36 13.06 9.40 -4.60
C ASP A 36 14.52 9.89 -4.52
N HIS A 37 14.70 11.18 -4.24
CA HIS A 37 16.01 11.80 -4.02
C HIS A 37 16.66 11.40 -2.69
N ILE A 38 15.90 10.88 -1.72
CA ILE A 38 16.42 10.41 -0.44
C ILE A 38 16.81 8.94 -0.66
N PRO A 39 18.11 8.60 -0.57
CA PRO A 39 18.52 7.21 -0.66
C PRO A 39 17.90 6.45 0.50
N GLY A 40 17.16 5.39 0.18
CA GLY A 40 16.48 4.55 1.14
C GLY A 40 16.64 3.08 0.79
N PRO A 41 16.25 2.19 1.71
CA PRO A 41 16.33 0.76 1.48
C PRO A 41 15.46 0.31 0.30
N PRO A 42 15.83 -0.78 -0.38
CA PRO A 42 15.03 -1.33 -1.47
C PRO A 42 13.62 -1.68 -0.97
N ARG A 43 12.62 -1.17 -1.67
CA ARG A 43 11.22 -1.36 -1.30
C ARG A 43 10.70 -2.70 -1.81
N ASP A 44 10.21 -3.54 -0.89
CA ASP A 44 9.68 -4.87 -1.20
C ASP A 44 8.35 -4.83 -1.96
N SER A 45 7.50 -3.83 -1.70
CA SER A 45 6.16 -3.72 -2.29
C SER A 45 5.78 -2.28 -2.61
N PHE A 46 5.09 -2.05 -3.73
CA PHE A 46 4.57 -0.73 -4.07
C PHE A 46 3.52 -0.21 -3.06
N LEU A 47 2.57 -1.06 -2.64
CA LEU A 47 1.49 -0.63 -1.74
C LEU A 47 1.82 -0.81 -0.25
N LEU A 48 2.59 -1.85 0.07
CA LEU A 48 2.87 -2.22 1.46
C LEU A 48 4.25 -1.76 1.94
N GLY A 49 5.06 -1.12 1.07
CA GLY A 49 6.37 -0.63 1.43
C GLY A 49 7.28 -1.74 1.98
N HIS A 50 7.76 -1.54 3.22
CA HIS A 50 8.64 -2.46 3.95
C HIS A 50 7.90 -3.36 4.96
N VAL A 51 6.56 -3.35 4.99
CA VAL A 51 5.78 -4.21 5.90
C VAL A 51 6.16 -5.70 5.75
N PRO A 52 6.36 -6.26 4.55
CA PRO A 52 6.84 -7.64 4.40
C PRO A 52 8.23 -7.86 5.01
N THR A 53 9.14 -6.89 4.90
CA THR A 53 10.47 -6.95 5.53
C THR A 53 10.34 -7.02 7.04
N PHE A 54 9.54 -6.15 7.64
CA PHE A 54 9.32 -6.12 9.08
C PHE A 54 8.63 -7.39 9.57
N ALA A 55 7.63 -7.90 8.83
CA ALA A 55 6.97 -9.16 9.16
C ALA A 55 7.94 -10.35 9.14
N ARG A 56 8.91 -10.35 8.21
CA ARG A 56 9.99 -11.35 8.19
C ARG A 56 10.93 -11.17 9.38
N ALA A 57 11.39 -9.95 9.64
CA ALA A 57 12.28 -9.65 10.76
C ALA A 57 11.67 -10.03 12.12
N MET A 58 10.37 -9.78 12.32
CA MET A 58 9.65 -10.20 13.53
C MET A 58 9.52 -11.73 13.66
N LYS A 59 9.47 -12.46 12.54
CA LYS A 59 9.39 -13.93 12.56
C LYS A 59 10.73 -14.63 12.76
N SER A 60 11.84 -13.98 12.40
CA SER A 60 13.18 -14.58 12.42
C SER A 60 13.94 -14.39 13.74
N ASP A 61 13.29 -13.90 14.82
CA ASP A 61 13.94 -13.51 16.10
C ASP A 61 15.07 -12.47 15.94
N SER A 62 15.22 -11.91 14.74
CA SER A 62 16.19 -10.87 14.41
C SER A 62 15.71 -9.53 14.96
N LEU A 63 16.59 -8.80 15.63
CA LEU A 63 16.27 -7.46 16.08
C LEU A 63 16.03 -6.57 14.86
N ILE A 64 14.89 -5.90 14.82
CA ILE A 64 14.58 -4.89 13.78
C ILE A 64 15.70 -3.82 13.74
N HIS A 65 16.40 -3.63 14.86
CA HIS A 65 17.58 -2.76 14.95
C HIS A 65 18.69 -3.17 13.96
N ASP A 66 18.97 -4.47 13.80
CA ASP A 66 20.01 -4.95 12.89
C ASP A 66 19.65 -4.65 11.42
N LEU A 67 18.35 -4.67 11.11
CA LEU A 67 17.84 -4.30 9.79
C LEU A 67 18.06 -2.80 9.51
N PHE A 68 17.87 -1.94 10.50
CA PHE A 68 18.13 -0.49 10.36
C PHE A 68 19.61 -0.16 10.22
N VAL A 69 20.52 -0.94 10.83
CA VAL A 69 21.97 -0.74 10.67
C VAL A 69 22.44 -1.08 9.24
N GLN A 70 21.74 -1.96 8.54
CA GLN A 70 22.05 -2.36 7.17
C GLN A 70 21.54 -1.36 6.11
N TRP A 71 20.73 -0.38 6.50
CA TRP A 71 20.02 0.56 5.61
C TRP A 71 20.58 1.97 5.72
#